data_AF-A0CMI4-F1
#
_entry.id   AF-A0CMI4-F1
#
_cell.length_a   1.000
_cell.length_b   1.000
_cell.length_c   1.000
_cell.angle_alpha   90.00
_cell.angle_beta   90.00
_cell.angle_gamma   90.00
#
_symmetry.space_group_name_H-M   'P 1'
#
loop_
_entity.id
_entity.type
_entity.pdbx_description
1 polymer ?
#
loop_
_entity_poly.entity_id
_entity_poly.type
_entity_poly.pdbx_seq_one_letter_code
_entity_poly.pdbx_strand_id
1 'polypeptide(L)'
;MIKSRFFFSYQTKGIFRRKNQNIRREDFVVKVADEDVHSKRLASALNIDENQSESSHSSAQSNFFFRESNLQKLDLSDLYRIDFDNNDKISIVPTLIEPLENIVKNPGIYPISEFKNHHNYNYLKQIQRNGQMNKFDVYVPPSKDITLQQFAKALNLRYCVSTSTFSNVLSQIFYLLSGFHGPDFSSIFEQFPDEPRKFMISQRKPTSALLHKVDENMYALDGDPGIFEEELIELLMSGKIVERQLTQDQEEFENRYIKLDPSMPLVEDFHRFMELNNEMCLRSQIDCRNRSENPIVFEIKARGACPIRYDYPNYRDYLDYEINQYKGLFQSFEREYYDLIRGAFLKWAIQLKIGRMDGAFVAYHNLLEIQGFEYIKSSEIYKRVFGTEEFSDLSLLVGSRIATKLFDEIIADINEDFETLKIGLYSQSFTKKLILFVEIIKDKSDFQKVFKQENLKDEYDYYTKHPLKNKVLKYEFLLKPEINGVEYCYPTIFRKNDLISIKYKLRSLGQADFGDYMNFLHDCYKHEEINIEINYSGAWQKSM
;
A
#
# COMPACT_ATOMS: atom_id res chain seq x y z
N MET A 1 -68.05 1.89 35.57
CA MET A 1 -67.87 1.98 34.10
C MET A 1 -66.37 2.15 33.84
N ILE A 2 -65.69 1.25 33.10
CA ILE A 2 -65.43 1.35 31.64
C ILE A 2 -64.72 2.69 31.35
N LYS A 3 -63.46 2.87 30.89
CA LYS A 3 -62.38 2.09 30.22
C LYS A 3 -61.08 2.97 30.32
N SER A 4 -59.84 2.63 29.90
CA SER A 4 -59.06 1.38 29.81
C SER A 4 -57.70 1.67 29.11
N ARG A 5 -56.63 0.90 29.38
CA ARG A 5 -55.35 0.79 28.60
C ARG A 5 -54.36 1.99 28.71
N PHE A 6 -53.03 1.81 28.63
CA PHE A 6 -52.18 0.61 28.52
C PHE A 6 -50.85 0.86 29.26
N PHE A 7 -50.39 -0.09 30.08
CA PHE A 7 -48.97 -0.21 30.47
C PHE A 7 -48.23 -0.97 29.35
N PHE A 8 -47.00 -0.56 29.03
CA PHE A 8 -46.01 -1.45 28.44
C PHE A 8 -44.65 -1.22 29.10
N SER A 9 -44.23 -2.17 29.93
CA SER A 9 -42.82 -2.39 30.19
C SER A 9 -42.19 -2.99 28.93
N TYR A 10 -40.98 -2.55 28.59
CA TYR A 10 -40.13 -3.30 27.66
C TYR A 10 -38.88 -3.77 28.38
N GLN A 11 -38.81 -5.09 28.54
CA GLN A 11 -37.62 -5.78 29.03
C GLN A 11 -36.48 -5.64 28.02
N THR A 12 -35.27 -5.69 28.54
CA THR A 12 -34.02 -5.87 27.81
C THR A 12 -34.08 -7.04 26.83
N LYS A 13 -34.13 -6.76 25.52
CA LYS A 13 -33.76 -7.70 24.43
C LYS A 13 -33.59 -6.98 23.09
N GLY A 14 -32.36 -6.96 22.59
CA GLY A 14 -31.96 -6.51 21.25
C GLY A 14 -30.51 -6.91 21.04
N ILE A 15 -30.21 -8.18 20.75
CA ILE A 15 -30.28 -8.76 19.39
C ILE A 15 -29.48 -7.90 18.40
N PHE A 16 -28.18 -8.13 18.36
CA PHE A 16 -27.35 -7.86 17.18
C PHE A 16 -27.85 -8.73 16.02
N ARG A 17 -28.83 -8.22 15.26
CA ARG A 17 -29.04 -8.64 13.89
C ARG A 17 -28.16 -7.77 13.00
N ARG A 18 -26.92 -8.20 12.78
CA ARG A 18 -26.25 -7.91 11.50
C ARG A 18 -27.23 -8.39 10.43
N LYS A 19 -27.82 -7.47 9.66
CA LYS A 19 -28.60 -7.87 8.49
C LYS A 19 -27.60 -8.48 7.52
N ASN A 20 -27.78 -9.75 7.20
CA ASN A 20 -27.34 -10.25 5.90
C ASN A 20 -28.20 -9.53 4.85
N GLN A 21 -27.82 -8.31 4.49
CA GLN A 21 -28.19 -7.77 3.19
C GLN A 21 -27.38 -8.60 2.20
N ASN A 22 -28.07 -9.35 1.34
CA ASN A 22 -27.43 -9.97 0.19
C ASN A 22 -27.05 -8.82 -0.74
N ILE A 23 -25.82 -8.34 -0.60
CA ILE A 23 -25.23 -7.32 -1.47
C ILE A 23 -25.26 -7.87 -2.90
N ARG A 24 -26.02 -7.23 -3.77
CA ARG A 24 -26.12 -7.53 -5.21
C ARG A 24 -25.24 -6.57 -5.99
N ARG A 25 -24.83 -6.97 -7.19
CA ARG A 25 -24.15 -6.09 -8.15
C ARG A 25 -24.98 -4.83 -8.48
N GLU A 26 -26.30 -4.95 -8.40
CA GLU A 26 -27.29 -3.88 -8.57
C GLU A 26 -27.31 -2.85 -7.42
N ASP A 27 -26.78 -3.19 -6.24
CA ASP A 27 -26.81 -2.30 -5.05
C ASP A 27 -25.71 -1.21 -5.10
N PHE A 28 -24.83 -1.24 -6.10
CA PHE A 28 -23.81 -0.22 -6.33
C PHE A 28 -24.05 0.48 -7.67
N VAL A 29 -23.72 1.77 -7.73
CA VAL A 29 -23.60 2.47 -9.00
C VAL A 29 -22.32 1.97 -9.68
N VAL A 30 -22.49 0.98 -10.55
CA VAL A 30 -21.43 0.51 -11.45
C VAL A 30 -21.20 1.61 -12.50
N LYS A 31 -20.28 2.53 -12.19
CA LYS A 31 -19.59 3.24 -13.25
C LYS A 31 -18.60 2.28 -13.87
N VAL A 32 -19.02 1.64 -14.96
CA VAL A 32 -18.07 1.41 -16.05
C VAL A 32 -17.59 2.81 -16.44
N ALA A 33 -16.47 3.25 -15.86
CA ALA A 33 -15.86 4.52 -16.21
C ALA A 33 -15.62 4.51 -17.72
N ASP A 34 -16.22 5.46 -18.45
CA ASP A 34 -16.36 5.50 -19.93
C ASP A 34 -15.23 4.74 -20.61
N GLU A 35 -15.55 3.46 -20.92
CA GLU A 35 -14.63 2.32 -21.04
C GLU A 35 -13.15 2.74 -21.03
N ASP A 36 -12.58 2.89 -19.81
CA ASP A 36 -11.37 3.68 -19.52
C ASP A 36 -10.49 3.81 -20.75
N VAL A 37 -10.39 5.04 -21.26
CA VAL A 37 -9.73 5.28 -22.54
C VAL A 37 -8.28 4.76 -22.53
N HIS A 38 -7.66 4.59 -21.36
CA HIS A 38 -6.34 3.96 -21.22
C HIS A 38 -6.41 2.42 -21.28
N SER A 39 -7.37 1.76 -20.63
CA SER A 39 -7.67 0.33 -20.80
C SER A 39 -8.09 -0.02 -22.24
N LYS A 40 -8.93 0.81 -22.89
CA LYS A 40 -9.23 0.71 -24.33
C LYS A 40 -8.00 0.91 -25.21
N ARG A 41 -7.15 1.89 -24.89
CA ARG A 41 -5.88 2.12 -25.62
C ARG A 41 -4.93 0.94 -25.44
N LEU A 42 -4.85 0.37 -24.24
CA LEU A 42 -4.05 -0.81 -23.93
C LEU A 42 -4.58 -2.04 -24.69
N ALA A 43 -5.89 -2.28 -24.68
CA ALA A 43 -6.51 -3.34 -25.49
C ALA A 43 -6.33 -3.12 -27.01
N SER A 44 -6.30 -1.87 -27.49
CA SER A 44 -6.00 -1.56 -28.90
C SER A 44 -4.51 -1.61 -29.25
N ALA A 45 -3.63 -1.50 -28.25
CA ALA A 45 -2.19 -1.69 -28.39
C ALA A 45 -1.85 -3.20 -28.38
N LEU A 46 -2.52 -3.98 -27.52
CA LEU A 46 -2.35 -5.43 -27.41
C LEU A 46 -2.92 -6.22 -28.60
N ASN A 47 -3.81 -5.62 -29.42
CA ASN A 47 -4.44 -6.25 -30.58
C ASN A 47 -3.90 -5.69 -31.92
N ILE A 48 -2.73 -6.17 -32.34
CA ILE A 48 -2.09 -6.23 -33.70
C ILE A 48 -0.69 -6.84 -33.43
N ASP A 49 -0.18 -7.92 -34.04
CA ASP A 49 -0.64 -8.77 -35.15
C ASP A 49 -0.68 -10.27 -34.73
N GLU A 50 -1.77 -10.97 -35.02
CA GLU A 50 -1.66 -12.37 -35.45
C GLU A 50 -1.40 -12.38 -36.96
N ASN A 51 -0.13 -12.55 -37.36
CA ASN A 51 0.41 -12.99 -38.67
C ASN A 51 1.64 -12.17 -39.09
N GLN A 52 2.84 -12.55 -38.64
CA GLN A 52 4.04 -12.46 -39.49
C GLN A 52 4.88 -13.74 -39.40
N SER A 53 5.36 -14.15 -40.57
CA SER A 53 5.96 -15.44 -40.89
C SER A 53 7.37 -15.65 -40.32
N GLU A 54 7.73 -16.91 -40.09
CA GLU A 54 9.12 -17.33 -39.90
C GLU A 54 10.01 -16.85 -41.05
N SER A 55 11.09 -16.14 -40.73
CA SER A 55 12.24 -15.98 -41.64
C SER A 55 13.54 -16.24 -40.88
N SER A 56 14.19 -17.35 -41.19
CA SER A 56 15.43 -17.78 -40.56
C SER A 56 16.63 -16.96 -41.06
N HIS A 57 17.39 -16.37 -40.14
CA HIS A 57 18.79 -16.07 -40.40
C HIS A 57 19.65 -16.37 -39.16
N SER A 58 20.73 -17.10 -39.40
CA SER A 58 21.69 -17.54 -38.39
C SER A 58 22.96 -16.70 -38.44
N SER A 59 23.45 -16.32 -37.25
CA SER A 59 24.87 -16.03 -37.05
C SER A 59 25.22 -16.32 -35.60
N ALA A 60 26.00 -17.37 -35.36
CA ALA A 60 26.40 -17.78 -34.03
C ALA A 60 27.59 -16.95 -33.52
N GLN A 61 27.53 -16.46 -32.28
CA GLN A 61 28.66 -16.41 -31.34
C GLN A 61 28.26 -15.87 -29.96
N SER A 62 28.13 -16.75 -28.97
CA SER A 62 28.82 -16.71 -27.65
C SER A 62 28.09 -17.58 -26.63
N ASN A 63 28.71 -18.71 -26.26
CA ASN A 63 28.10 -19.70 -25.36
C ASN A 63 28.27 -19.32 -23.88
N PHE A 64 27.33 -18.57 -23.31
CA PHE A 64 27.11 -18.54 -21.84
C PHE A 64 25.68 -18.10 -21.44
N PHE A 65 24.66 -18.53 -22.20
CA PHE A 65 23.25 -18.22 -21.93
C PHE A 65 22.44 -19.44 -21.46
N PHE A 66 21.51 -19.19 -20.54
CA PHE A 66 20.51 -20.16 -20.08
C PHE A 66 19.69 -20.70 -21.27
N ARG A 67 19.23 -21.96 -21.19
CA ARG A 67 18.19 -22.46 -22.11
C ARG A 67 16.86 -21.75 -21.82
N GLU A 68 16.50 -20.79 -22.67
CA GLU A 68 15.27 -19.98 -22.56
C GLU A 68 13.99 -20.69 -23.03
N SER A 69 14.08 -21.97 -23.42
CA SER A 69 13.08 -22.72 -24.19
C SER A 69 11.71 -22.97 -23.53
N ASN A 70 11.49 -22.53 -22.29
CA ASN A 70 10.32 -22.90 -21.48
C ASN A 70 9.73 -21.68 -20.72
N LEU A 71 9.76 -20.48 -21.32
CA LEU A 71 9.04 -19.32 -20.80
C LEU A 71 7.56 -19.38 -21.21
N GLN A 72 6.66 -19.09 -20.28
CA GLN A 72 5.23 -18.95 -20.54
C GLN A 72 4.90 -17.49 -20.86
N LYS A 73 4.04 -17.21 -21.84
CA LYS A 73 3.51 -15.87 -22.07
C LYS A 73 2.41 -15.61 -21.02
N LEU A 74 2.51 -14.49 -20.30
CA LEU A 74 1.43 -14.02 -19.44
C LEU A 74 0.30 -13.53 -20.32
N ASP A 75 -0.92 -13.97 -20.05
CA ASP A 75 -2.09 -13.43 -20.74
C ASP A 75 -2.41 -12.03 -20.23
N LEU A 76 -2.54 -11.10 -21.17
CA LEU A 76 -2.80 -9.69 -20.94
C LEU A 76 -3.98 -9.19 -21.80
N SER A 77 -4.67 -10.04 -22.58
CA SER A 77 -5.77 -9.58 -23.45
C SER A 77 -6.88 -8.88 -22.67
N ASP A 78 -7.16 -9.41 -21.48
CA ASP A 78 -8.29 -9.03 -20.63
C ASP A 78 -7.79 -8.19 -19.43
N LEU A 79 -6.90 -7.23 -19.66
CA LEU A 79 -6.54 -6.24 -18.66
C LEU A 79 -7.60 -5.13 -18.58
N TYR A 80 -8.27 -5.03 -17.45
CA TYR A 80 -9.27 -3.99 -17.21
C TYR A 80 -9.49 -3.75 -15.71
N ARG A 81 -10.19 -2.65 -15.42
CA ARG A 81 -10.60 -2.22 -14.09
C ARG A 81 -12.08 -1.85 -14.09
N ILE A 82 -12.83 -2.22 -13.05
CA ILE A 82 -14.17 -1.70 -12.80
C ILE A 82 -14.18 -0.95 -11.47
N ASP A 83 -14.67 0.28 -11.51
CA ASP A 83 -14.72 1.18 -10.37
C ASP A 83 -16.15 1.20 -9.79
N PHE A 84 -16.29 0.93 -8.50
CA PHE A 84 -17.60 0.92 -7.85
C PHE A 84 -17.78 2.17 -7.00
N ASP A 85 -18.81 2.95 -7.34
CA ASP A 85 -19.12 4.22 -6.69
C ASP A 85 -20.26 4.05 -5.68
N ASN A 86 -19.98 4.36 -4.42
CA ASN A 86 -20.96 4.57 -3.36
C ASN A 86 -21.18 6.08 -3.13
N ASN A 87 -21.44 6.84 -4.20
CA ASN A 87 -21.52 8.30 -4.14
C ASN A 87 -22.65 8.79 -3.20
N ASP A 88 -23.73 8.03 -3.05
CA ASP A 88 -24.82 8.35 -2.12
C ASP A 88 -24.37 8.38 -0.64
N LYS A 89 -23.24 7.74 -0.33
CA LYS A 89 -22.59 7.74 0.98
C LYS A 89 -21.40 8.70 1.09
N ILE A 90 -21.05 9.46 0.05
CA ILE A 90 -19.86 10.33 0.06
C ILE A 90 -19.94 11.44 1.13
N SER A 91 -21.15 11.77 1.58
CA SER A 91 -21.40 12.71 2.68
C SER A 91 -20.77 12.26 4.01
N ILE A 92 -20.58 10.95 4.21
CA ILE A 92 -19.95 10.33 5.40
C ILE A 92 -18.43 10.58 5.42
N VAL A 93 -17.79 10.75 4.25
CA VAL A 93 -16.36 11.08 4.18
C VAL A 93 -16.11 12.41 4.90
N PRO A 94 -15.19 12.45 5.89
CA PRO A 94 -14.87 13.66 6.63
C PRO A 94 -14.36 14.79 5.73
N THR A 95 -14.43 16.02 6.23
CA THR A 95 -13.91 17.22 5.57
C THR A 95 -12.89 17.88 6.47
N LEU A 96 -11.85 18.50 5.91
CA LEU A 96 -10.91 19.29 6.69
C LEU A 96 -11.60 20.40 7.49
N ILE A 97 -11.06 20.69 8.67
CA ILE A 97 -11.45 21.84 9.50
C ILE A 97 -10.90 23.15 8.93
N GLU A 98 -11.51 24.27 9.30
CA GLU A 98 -11.02 25.58 8.87
C GLU A 98 -9.67 25.91 9.55
N PRO A 99 -8.70 26.48 8.81
CA PRO A 99 -8.79 27.02 7.45
C PRO A 99 -8.17 26.09 6.37
N LEU A 100 -7.92 24.82 6.69
CA LEU A 100 -7.05 23.91 5.93
C LEU A 100 -7.56 23.59 4.52
N GLU A 101 -8.86 23.70 4.27
CA GLU A 101 -9.45 23.48 2.92
C GLU A 101 -8.83 24.42 1.86
N ASN A 102 -8.35 25.60 2.25
CA ASN A 102 -7.71 26.55 1.35
C ASN A 102 -6.41 26.01 0.71
N ILE A 103 -5.73 25.07 1.37
CA ILE A 103 -4.50 24.41 0.91
C ILE A 103 -4.82 23.39 -0.20
N VAL A 104 -5.96 22.71 -0.11
CA VAL A 104 -6.43 21.81 -1.18
C VAL A 104 -6.84 22.62 -2.43
N LYS A 105 -7.46 23.79 -2.21
CA LYS A 105 -7.85 24.73 -3.29
C LYS A 105 -6.64 25.41 -3.94
N ASN A 106 -5.60 25.70 -3.15
CA ASN A 106 -4.37 26.37 -3.60
C ASN A 106 -3.15 25.53 -3.13
N PRO A 107 -2.78 24.46 -3.87
CA PRO A 107 -1.70 23.58 -3.47
C PRO A 107 -0.36 24.32 -3.31
N GLY A 108 0.27 24.12 -2.17
CA GLY A 108 1.52 24.76 -1.78
C GLY A 108 1.95 24.32 -0.38
N ILE A 109 3.10 24.82 0.07
CA ILE A 109 3.62 24.61 1.42
C ILE A 109 3.10 25.74 2.31
N TYR A 110 2.47 25.38 3.43
CA TYR A 110 1.92 26.31 4.42
C TYR A 110 2.52 26.01 5.80
N PRO A 111 3.56 26.74 6.24
CA PRO A 111 4.09 26.64 7.58
C PRO A 111 3.01 26.92 8.64
N ILE A 112 3.06 26.23 9.78
CA ILE A 112 2.05 26.38 10.85
C ILE A 112 1.92 27.83 11.33
N SER A 113 3.00 28.60 11.22
CA SER A 113 3.11 30.00 11.60
C SER A 113 2.20 30.95 10.81
N GLU A 114 1.74 30.58 9.61
CA GLU A 114 0.79 31.38 8.82
C GLU A 114 -0.61 31.37 9.45
N PHE A 115 -0.94 30.33 10.21
CA PHE A 115 -2.25 30.18 10.84
C PHE A 115 -2.37 30.90 12.19
N LYS A 116 -1.33 31.61 12.67
CA LYS A 116 -1.27 32.27 14.00
C LYS A 116 -2.48 33.15 14.35
N ASN A 117 -3.13 33.74 13.35
CA ASN A 117 -4.29 34.62 13.53
C ASN A 117 -5.64 33.87 13.49
N HIS A 118 -5.63 32.57 13.21
CA HIS A 118 -6.83 31.74 13.13
C HIS A 118 -7.20 31.16 14.51
N HIS A 119 -8.49 31.09 14.82
CA HIS A 119 -8.98 30.60 16.12
C HIS A 119 -8.51 29.17 16.44
N ASN A 120 -8.46 28.29 15.42
CA ASN A 120 -7.94 26.91 15.55
C ASN A 120 -6.40 26.80 15.65
N TYR A 121 -5.62 27.89 15.65
CA TYR A 121 -4.15 27.82 15.59
C TYR A 121 -3.52 26.88 16.64
N ASN A 122 -3.88 27.04 17.90
CA ASN A 122 -3.31 26.23 18.99
C ASN A 122 -3.70 24.75 18.86
N TYR A 123 -4.95 24.48 18.47
CA TYR A 123 -5.46 23.12 18.21
C TYR A 123 -4.78 22.48 17.00
N LEU A 124 -4.52 23.23 15.93
CA LEU A 124 -3.79 22.75 14.74
C LEU A 124 -2.30 22.53 15.03
N LYS A 125 -1.68 23.38 15.86
CA LYS A 125 -0.25 23.29 16.17
C LYS A 125 0.07 22.11 17.08
N GLN A 126 -0.68 21.91 18.16
CA GLN A 126 -0.37 20.90 19.17
C GLN A 126 -1.00 19.55 18.83
N ILE A 127 -0.21 18.47 18.75
CA ILE A 127 -0.73 17.12 18.51
C ILE A 127 -1.44 16.60 19.77
N GLN A 128 -2.70 16.18 19.62
CA GLN A 128 -3.58 15.85 20.74
C GLN A 128 -3.31 14.45 21.32
N ARG A 129 -2.26 14.34 22.14
CA ARG A 129 -1.75 13.08 22.70
C ARG A 129 -2.41 12.60 24.01
N ASN A 130 -3.26 13.41 24.64
CA ASN A 130 -3.78 13.14 25.99
C ASN A 130 -5.01 12.20 26.05
N GLY A 131 -5.41 11.60 24.92
CA GLY A 131 -6.59 10.73 24.82
C GLY A 131 -6.29 9.24 25.04
N GLN A 132 -7.35 8.42 25.20
CA GLN A 132 -7.19 6.97 25.24
C GLN A 132 -6.92 6.41 23.83
N MET A 133 -5.63 6.32 23.48
CA MET A 133 -5.09 5.75 22.24
C MET A 133 -5.76 4.45 21.79
N ASN A 134 -6.20 3.62 22.74
CA ASN A 134 -6.83 2.32 22.51
C ASN A 134 -8.24 2.40 21.87
N LYS A 135 -8.78 3.60 21.62
CA LYS A 135 -10.09 3.81 20.98
C LYS A 135 -10.05 4.32 19.53
N PHE A 136 -8.88 4.58 18.96
CA PHE A 136 -8.81 4.81 17.51
C PHE A 136 -9.14 3.50 16.77
N ASP A 137 -9.96 3.59 15.73
CA ASP A 137 -10.58 2.43 15.09
C ASP A 137 -9.55 1.35 14.70
N VAL A 138 -9.87 0.10 15.06
CA VAL A 138 -9.00 -1.05 14.77
C VAL A 138 -9.17 -1.40 13.30
N TYR A 139 -8.08 -1.27 12.54
CA TYR A 139 -8.04 -1.64 11.13
C TYR A 139 -8.59 -3.06 10.92
N VAL A 140 -9.63 -3.17 10.08
CA VAL A 140 -10.25 -4.46 9.74
C VAL A 140 -9.50 -5.05 8.54
N PRO A 141 -8.77 -6.17 8.71
CA PRO A 141 -8.05 -6.79 7.60
C PRO A 141 -9.01 -7.53 6.65
N PRO A 142 -8.65 -7.72 5.36
CA PRO A 142 -9.49 -8.41 4.37
C PRO A 142 -10.07 -9.76 4.80
N SER A 143 -9.33 -10.59 5.54
CA SER A 143 -9.84 -11.88 6.05
C SER A 143 -10.96 -11.76 7.08
N LYS A 144 -11.17 -10.57 7.65
CA LYS A 144 -12.23 -10.25 8.63
C LYS A 144 -13.27 -9.26 8.10
N ASP A 145 -13.06 -8.68 6.91
CA ASP A 145 -14.03 -7.80 6.26
C ASP A 145 -15.11 -8.61 5.51
N ILE A 146 -16.23 -8.77 6.20
CA ILE A 146 -17.43 -9.45 5.68
C ILE A 146 -17.98 -8.72 4.43
N THR A 147 -17.91 -7.39 4.37
CA THR A 147 -18.45 -6.60 3.25
C THR A 147 -17.61 -6.83 2.00
N LEU A 148 -16.28 -6.76 2.11
CA LEU A 148 -15.36 -7.05 1.02
C LEU A 148 -15.51 -8.50 0.52
N GLN A 149 -15.63 -9.48 1.42
CA GLN A 149 -15.82 -10.88 1.04
C GLN A 149 -17.17 -11.14 0.38
N GLN A 150 -18.26 -10.54 0.87
CA GLN A 150 -19.58 -10.62 0.23
C GLN A 150 -19.57 -9.99 -1.16
N PHE A 151 -18.90 -8.85 -1.31
CA PHE A 151 -18.74 -8.16 -2.58
C PHE A 151 -17.96 -9.00 -3.60
N ALA A 152 -16.79 -9.52 -3.23
CA ALA A 152 -16.00 -10.40 -4.08
C ALA A 152 -16.76 -11.68 -4.47
N LYS A 153 -17.48 -12.29 -3.52
CA LYS A 153 -18.32 -13.47 -3.76
C LYS A 153 -19.49 -13.18 -4.71
N ALA A 154 -20.10 -12.00 -4.62
CA ALA A 154 -21.17 -11.56 -5.54
C ALA A 154 -20.67 -11.32 -6.98
N LEU A 155 -19.38 -11.04 -7.16
CA LEU A 155 -18.71 -10.87 -8.46
C LEU A 155 -17.92 -12.10 -8.91
N ASN A 156 -17.91 -13.19 -8.13
CA ASN A 156 -17.13 -14.41 -8.37
C ASN A 156 -15.60 -14.16 -8.49
N LEU A 157 -15.07 -13.25 -7.69
CA LEU A 157 -13.65 -12.88 -7.67
C LEU A 157 -12.85 -13.78 -6.70
N ARG A 158 -11.63 -14.16 -7.10
CA ARG A 158 -10.77 -15.10 -6.36
C ARG A 158 -10.02 -14.46 -5.19
N TYR A 159 -9.69 -13.17 -5.28
CA TYR A 159 -8.84 -12.47 -4.32
C TYR A 159 -9.51 -11.25 -3.67
N CYS A 160 -9.46 -11.16 -2.34
CA CYS A 160 -9.93 -10.05 -1.52
C CYS A 160 -8.75 -9.33 -0.89
N VAL A 161 -8.51 -8.06 -1.24
CA VAL A 161 -7.27 -7.38 -0.85
C VAL A 161 -7.49 -5.95 -0.37
N SER A 162 -6.66 -5.50 0.57
CA SER A 162 -6.58 -4.12 1.05
C SER A 162 -5.46 -3.35 0.36
N THR A 163 -5.68 -2.06 0.18
CA THR A 163 -4.72 -1.14 -0.46
C THR A 163 -3.34 -1.14 0.23
N SER A 164 -3.31 -1.14 1.57
CA SER A 164 -2.07 -1.13 2.37
C SER A 164 -1.21 -2.36 2.09
N THR A 165 -1.79 -3.56 2.21
CA THR A 165 -1.11 -4.84 1.98
C THR A 165 -0.65 -4.98 0.52
N PHE A 166 -1.53 -4.70 -0.43
CA PHE A 166 -1.21 -4.87 -1.85
C PHE A 166 -0.11 -3.94 -2.33
N SER A 167 -0.04 -2.72 -1.78
CA SER A 167 0.99 -1.75 -2.14
C SER A 167 2.42 -2.26 -1.92
N ASN A 168 2.64 -3.14 -0.93
CA ASN A 168 3.95 -3.76 -0.71
C ASN A 168 4.28 -4.81 -1.79
N VAL A 169 3.32 -5.67 -2.14
CA VAL A 169 3.47 -6.71 -3.18
C VAL A 169 3.70 -6.05 -4.55
N LEU A 170 2.87 -5.07 -4.90
CA LEU A 170 3.01 -4.30 -6.13
C LEU A 170 4.31 -3.49 -6.19
N SER A 171 4.83 -2.99 -5.06
CA SER A 171 6.13 -2.29 -5.05
C SER A 171 7.26 -3.21 -5.54
N GLN A 172 7.26 -4.47 -5.10
CA GLN A 172 8.25 -5.46 -5.54
C GLN A 172 8.08 -5.80 -7.03
N ILE A 173 6.86 -6.09 -7.48
CA ILE A 173 6.59 -6.36 -8.91
C ILE A 173 6.95 -5.15 -9.79
N PHE A 174 6.67 -3.93 -9.32
CA PHE A 174 7.06 -2.68 -9.98
C PHE A 174 8.58 -2.57 -10.15
N TYR A 175 9.40 -2.98 -9.19
CA TYR A 175 10.86 -2.98 -9.34
C TYR A 175 11.34 -3.86 -10.49
N LEU A 176 10.66 -4.97 -10.78
CA LEU A 176 10.95 -5.80 -11.94
C LEU A 176 10.45 -5.16 -13.24
N LEU A 177 9.20 -4.69 -13.27
CA LEU A 177 8.59 -4.03 -14.45
C LEU A 177 9.32 -2.75 -14.89
N SER A 178 9.80 -1.97 -13.92
CA SER A 178 10.56 -0.72 -14.13
C SER A 178 12.02 -0.94 -14.53
N GLY A 179 12.51 -2.19 -14.51
CA GLY A 179 13.94 -2.47 -14.66
C GLY A 179 14.81 -1.98 -13.49
N PHE A 180 14.21 -1.69 -12.32
CA PHE A 180 14.79 -1.00 -11.15
C PHE A 180 15.16 0.47 -11.45
N HIS A 181 14.27 1.23 -12.10
CA HIS A 181 14.47 2.66 -12.27
C HIS A 181 14.30 3.42 -10.94
N GLY A 182 15.15 4.44 -10.71
CA GLY A 182 14.99 5.34 -9.57
C GLY A 182 13.84 6.33 -9.77
N PRO A 183 13.31 6.94 -8.69
CA PRO A 183 12.30 8.00 -8.80
C PRO A 183 12.93 9.33 -9.29
N ASP A 184 12.10 10.24 -9.81
CA ASP A 184 12.53 11.51 -10.39
C ASP A 184 12.70 12.63 -9.35
N PHE A 185 13.88 13.24 -9.32
CA PHE A 185 14.24 14.38 -8.45
C PHE A 185 14.28 15.73 -9.19
N SER A 186 13.71 15.80 -10.40
CA SER A 186 13.63 17.04 -11.19
C SER A 186 13.18 18.24 -10.36
N SER A 187 13.93 19.34 -10.46
CA SER A 187 13.73 20.60 -9.72
C SER A 187 14.14 20.65 -8.24
N ILE A 188 14.72 19.59 -7.65
CA ILE A 188 15.24 19.56 -6.25
C ILE A 188 16.78 19.67 -6.22
N PHE A 189 17.39 20.06 -7.34
CA PHE A 189 18.81 19.74 -7.58
C PHE A 189 19.84 20.66 -6.95
N GLU A 190 19.52 21.92 -6.69
CA GLU A 190 20.52 22.93 -6.31
C GLU A 190 21.17 22.65 -4.95
N GLN A 191 20.44 22.00 -4.04
CA GLN A 191 20.87 21.80 -2.65
C GLN A 191 21.18 20.32 -2.32
N PHE A 192 20.95 19.39 -3.26
CA PHE A 192 21.09 17.94 -3.07
C PHE A 192 22.07 17.30 -4.09
N PRO A 193 23.33 17.78 -4.20
CA PRO A 193 24.31 17.22 -5.13
C PRO A 193 24.70 15.77 -4.78
N ASP A 194 25.06 15.53 -3.51
CA ASP A 194 25.64 14.26 -3.03
C ASP A 194 24.61 13.29 -2.42
N GLU A 195 23.35 13.72 -2.29
CA GLU A 195 22.29 12.99 -1.61
C GLU A 195 21.70 11.84 -2.49
N PRO A 196 21.45 10.62 -1.96
CA PRO A 196 21.15 9.44 -2.78
C PRO A 196 19.85 9.53 -3.61
N ARG A 197 19.95 9.38 -4.93
CA ARG A 197 18.80 9.46 -5.87
C ARG A 197 18.16 8.09 -6.13
N LYS A 198 17.73 7.43 -5.06
CA LYS A 198 17.13 6.08 -5.09
C LYS A 198 16.13 5.89 -3.94
N PHE A 199 15.17 4.98 -4.13
CA PHE A 199 14.23 4.58 -3.09
C PHE A 199 14.96 4.18 -1.79
N MET A 200 14.38 4.57 -0.65
CA MET A 200 14.91 4.20 0.67
C MET A 200 14.89 2.70 0.88
N ILE A 201 15.71 2.23 1.82
CA ILE A 201 15.75 0.81 2.19
C ILE A 201 14.39 0.34 2.73
N SER A 202 13.69 1.17 3.50
CA SER A 202 12.31 0.95 3.96
C SER A 202 11.26 0.74 2.85
N GLN A 203 11.53 1.17 1.62
CA GLN A 203 10.69 0.93 0.44
C GLN A 203 11.14 -0.31 -0.36
N ARG A 204 12.44 -0.64 -0.32
CA ARG A 204 13.05 -1.74 -1.08
C ARG A 204 13.09 -3.06 -0.31
N LYS A 205 12.93 -3.03 1.01
CA LYS A 205 13.03 -4.19 1.90
C LYS A 205 12.11 -5.34 1.47
N PRO A 206 12.46 -6.59 1.79
CA PRO A 206 11.56 -7.72 1.63
C PRO A 206 10.20 -7.46 2.28
N THR A 207 9.13 -8.04 1.73
CA THR A 207 7.80 -7.94 2.30
C THR A 207 7.22 -9.32 2.54
N SER A 208 6.44 -9.45 3.61
CA SER A 208 5.61 -10.61 3.88
C SER A 208 4.14 -10.21 3.85
N ALA A 209 3.26 -11.15 3.50
CA ALA A 209 1.82 -11.01 3.53
C ALA A 209 1.17 -12.37 3.82
N LEU A 210 -0.02 -12.36 4.42
CA LEU A 210 -0.74 -13.57 4.80
C LEU A 210 -1.90 -13.80 3.82
N LEU A 211 -1.79 -14.84 2.99
CA LEU A 211 -2.86 -15.26 2.08
C LEU A 211 -3.72 -16.32 2.77
N HIS A 212 -4.86 -15.89 3.30
CA HIS A 212 -5.81 -16.74 4.00
C HIS A 212 -6.80 -17.37 3.02
N LYS A 213 -7.04 -18.68 3.14
CA LYS A 213 -8.20 -19.31 2.48
C LYS A 213 -9.47 -18.92 3.24
N VAL A 214 -10.41 -18.25 2.58
CA VAL A 214 -11.66 -17.75 3.19
C VAL A 214 -12.92 -18.42 2.64
N ASP A 215 -12.82 -19.05 1.47
CA ASP A 215 -13.83 -19.95 0.89
C ASP A 215 -13.10 -21.02 0.05
N GLU A 216 -13.81 -21.96 -0.58
CA GLU A 216 -13.19 -23.02 -1.39
C GLU A 216 -12.26 -22.48 -2.48
N ASN A 217 -12.69 -21.42 -3.17
CA ASN A 217 -11.98 -20.75 -4.27
C ASN A 217 -11.78 -19.24 -4.03
N MET A 218 -11.80 -18.78 -2.77
CA MET A 218 -11.61 -17.36 -2.43
C MET A 218 -10.54 -17.19 -1.36
N TYR A 219 -9.65 -16.22 -1.56
CA TYR A 219 -8.51 -15.94 -0.71
C TYR A 219 -8.48 -14.47 -0.29
N ALA A 220 -8.08 -14.19 0.94
CA ALA A 220 -7.91 -12.84 1.46
C ALA A 220 -6.44 -12.57 1.78
N LEU A 221 -5.90 -11.46 1.29
CA LEU A 221 -4.50 -11.08 1.50
C LEU A 221 -4.40 -9.99 2.60
N ASP A 222 -3.97 -10.42 3.78
CA ASP A 222 -3.76 -9.60 4.96
C ASP A 222 -2.29 -9.17 5.10
N GLY A 223 -2.06 -8.06 5.80
CA GLY A 223 -0.71 -7.62 6.16
C GLY A 223 -0.10 -8.55 7.20
N ASP A 224 1.20 -8.81 7.08
CA ASP A 224 1.96 -9.60 8.04
C ASP A 224 2.73 -8.67 9.01
N PRO A 225 2.32 -8.55 10.28
CA PRO A 225 2.95 -7.67 11.25
C PRO A 225 4.13 -8.32 12.00
N GLY A 226 4.64 -9.47 11.53
CA GLY A 226 5.68 -10.24 12.22
C GLY A 226 5.24 -10.83 13.55
N ILE A 227 6.16 -11.44 14.29
CA ILE A 227 5.86 -12.01 15.62
C ILE A 227 6.10 -11.02 16.75
N PHE A 228 6.91 -9.98 16.54
CA PHE A 228 7.19 -8.94 17.54
C PHE A 228 6.14 -7.83 17.56
N GLU A 229 6.10 -7.03 18.63
CA GLU A 229 5.35 -5.78 18.63
C GLU A 229 5.98 -4.76 17.68
N GLU A 230 5.14 -3.93 17.04
CA GLU A 230 5.57 -3.00 16.01
C GLU A 230 6.32 -1.82 16.64
N GLU A 231 7.59 -1.62 16.28
CA GLU A 231 8.41 -0.56 16.89
C GLU A 231 7.83 0.83 16.65
N LEU A 232 7.26 1.07 15.46
CA LEU A 232 6.85 2.39 14.94
C LEU A 232 5.52 2.93 15.51
N ILE A 233 5.03 2.40 16.63
CA ILE A 233 3.75 2.76 17.27
C ILE A 233 3.54 4.28 17.39
N GLU A 234 4.55 5.06 17.79
CA GLU A 234 4.40 6.51 17.96
C GLU A 234 4.08 7.24 16.65
N LEU A 235 4.69 6.83 15.54
CA LEU A 235 4.42 7.39 14.21
C LEU A 235 3.05 6.94 13.68
N LEU A 236 2.70 5.66 13.89
CA LEU A 236 1.42 5.09 13.46
C LEU A 236 0.23 5.71 14.20
N MET A 237 0.35 5.86 15.52
CA MET A 237 -0.65 6.54 16.34
C MET A 237 -0.73 8.03 16.01
N SER A 238 0.39 8.71 15.77
CA SER A 238 0.38 10.10 15.30
C SER A 238 -0.35 10.24 13.96
N GLY A 239 -0.25 9.24 13.07
CA GLY A 239 -1.09 9.13 11.87
C GLY A 239 -2.58 9.27 12.15
N LYS A 240 -3.13 8.37 12.99
CA LYS A 240 -4.56 8.37 13.34
C LYS A 240 -5.00 9.62 14.12
N ILE A 241 -4.17 10.10 15.04
CA ILE A 241 -4.45 11.33 15.81
C ILE A 241 -4.58 12.51 14.86
N VAL A 242 -3.59 12.71 13.98
CA VAL A 242 -3.56 13.85 13.04
C VAL A 242 -4.71 13.75 12.03
N GLU A 243 -5.01 12.57 11.50
CA GLU A 243 -6.17 12.35 10.62
C GLU A 243 -7.49 12.84 11.27
N ARG A 244 -7.80 12.38 12.48
CA ARG A 244 -9.01 12.79 13.20
C ARG A 244 -8.94 14.25 13.68
N GLN A 245 -7.78 14.75 14.08
CA GLN A 245 -7.55 16.14 14.52
C GLN A 245 -7.72 17.17 13.40
N LEU A 246 -7.38 16.83 12.15
CA LEU A 246 -7.54 17.73 10.99
C LEU A 246 -8.95 17.67 10.37
N THR A 247 -9.80 16.75 10.83
CA THR A 247 -11.16 16.51 10.30
C THR A 247 -12.29 16.73 11.30
N GLN A 248 -11.97 16.93 12.58
CA GLN A 248 -12.93 17.17 13.67
C GLN A 248 -12.50 18.43 14.44
N ASP A 249 -13.47 19.22 14.90
CA ASP A 249 -13.16 20.37 15.76
C ASP A 249 -12.67 19.92 17.15
N GLN A 250 -12.12 20.86 17.91
CA GLN A 250 -11.53 20.56 19.22
C GLN A 250 -12.54 19.95 20.20
N GLU A 251 -13.79 20.42 20.20
CA GLU A 251 -14.80 19.93 21.12
C GLU A 251 -15.24 18.51 20.75
N GLU A 252 -15.47 18.24 19.46
CA GLU A 252 -15.80 16.91 18.96
C GLU A 252 -14.68 15.90 19.26
N PHE A 253 -13.43 16.26 18.97
CA PHE A 253 -12.26 15.43 19.23
C PHE A 253 -12.07 15.15 20.73
N GLU A 254 -12.15 16.18 21.58
CA GLU A 254 -12.08 16.03 23.03
C GLU A 254 -13.19 15.11 23.55
N ASN A 255 -14.44 15.34 23.12
CA ASN A 255 -15.59 14.58 23.59
C ASN A 255 -15.47 13.11 23.18
N ARG A 256 -15.03 12.82 21.94
CA ARG A 256 -14.88 11.44 21.43
C ARG A 256 -13.68 10.68 22.00
N TYR A 257 -12.49 11.28 22.02
CA TYR A 257 -11.22 10.56 22.27
C TYR A 257 -10.56 10.85 23.64
N ILE A 258 -10.94 11.93 24.33
CA ILE A 258 -10.36 12.31 25.63
C ILE A 258 -11.37 12.10 26.76
N LYS A 259 -12.56 12.72 26.67
CA LYS A 259 -13.65 12.61 27.66
C LYS A 259 -14.46 11.32 27.51
N LEU A 260 -14.43 10.72 26.32
CA LEU A 260 -15.04 9.43 25.98
C LEU A 260 -16.56 9.41 26.17
N ASP A 261 -17.23 10.49 25.77
CA ASP A 261 -18.68 10.64 25.89
C ASP A 261 -19.41 9.50 25.15
N PRO A 262 -20.18 8.65 25.87
CA PRO A 262 -20.86 7.50 25.28
C PRO A 262 -22.07 7.86 24.40
N SER A 263 -22.47 9.15 24.36
CA SER A 263 -23.50 9.65 23.45
C SER A 263 -22.97 9.96 22.05
N MET A 264 -21.65 10.06 21.87
CA MET A 264 -21.04 10.33 20.58
C MET A 264 -21.34 9.20 19.57
N PRO A 265 -21.75 9.52 18.33
CA PRO A 265 -21.93 8.51 17.31
C PRO A 265 -20.59 7.86 16.94
N LEU A 266 -20.65 6.56 16.61
CA LEU A 266 -19.54 5.85 16.00
C LEU A 266 -19.18 6.52 14.66
N VAL A 267 -17.90 6.62 14.37
CA VAL A 267 -17.41 7.08 13.06
C VAL A 267 -17.54 5.90 12.08
N GLU A 268 -18.22 6.10 10.95
CA GLU A 268 -18.29 5.11 9.86
C GLU A 268 -17.20 5.43 8.85
N ASP A 269 -16.19 4.57 8.72
CA ASP A 269 -15.14 4.76 7.72
C ASP A 269 -15.68 4.48 6.31
N PHE A 270 -15.56 5.46 5.41
CA PHE A 270 -15.99 5.32 4.02
C PHE A 270 -14.93 4.55 3.21
N HIS A 271 -15.40 3.63 2.38
CA HIS A 271 -14.56 2.77 1.56
C HIS A 271 -15.00 2.79 0.08
N ARG A 272 -14.02 2.84 -0.83
CA ARG A 272 -14.20 2.56 -2.25
C ARG A 272 -13.75 1.14 -2.58
N PHE A 273 -14.46 0.54 -3.53
CA PHE A 273 -14.18 -0.80 -4.05
C PHE A 273 -13.78 -0.71 -5.52
N MET A 274 -12.90 -1.61 -5.94
CA MET A 274 -12.32 -1.69 -7.27
C MET A 274 -12.13 -3.17 -7.63
N GLU A 275 -12.56 -3.57 -8.82
CA GLU A 275 -12.26 -4.88 -9.40
C GLU A 275 -11.13 -4.73 -10.41
N LEU A 276 -10.18 -5.66 -10.40
CA LEU A 276 -9.10 -5.78 -11.39
C LEU A 276 -9.12 -7.16 -12.05
N ASN A 277 -9.04 -7.17 -13.39
CA ASN A 277 -8.71 -8.33 -14.22
C ASN A 277 -9.57 -9.60 -14.05
N ASN A 278 -10.87 -9.50 -13.69
CA ASN A 278 -11.78 -10.61 -13.32
C ASN A 278 -11.32 -11.45 -12.10
N GLU A 279 -10.25 -11.06 -11.40
CA GLU A 279 -9.56 -11.95 -10.45
C GLU A 279 -9.61 -11.41 -9.01
N MET A 280 -9.62 -10.09 -8.82
CA MET A 280 -9.37 -9.48 -7.53
C MET A 280 -10.29 -8.28 -7.23
N CYS A 281 -10.83 -8.26 -6.01
CA CYS A 281 -11.44 -7.08 -5.41
C CYS A 281 -10.45 -6.38 -4.46
N LEU A 282 -10.29 -5.08 -4.66
CA LEU A 282 -9.52 -4.17 -3.82
C LEU A 282 -10.45 -3.24 -3.04
N ARG A 283 -10.06 -2.95 -1.80
CA ARG A 283 -10.70 -1.95 -0.93
C ARG A 283 -9.72 -0.85 -0.52
N SER A 284 -10.14 0.40 -0.66
CA SER A 284 -9.45 1.60 -0.17
C SER A 284 -10.36 2.37 0.78
N GLN A 285 -9.86 2.65 1.99
CA GLN A 285 -10.46 3.61 2.92
C GLN A 285 -10.17 5.03 2.42
N ILE A 286 -11.12 5.95 2.63
CA ILE A 286 -10.99 7.35 2.20
C ILE A 286 -11.02 8.27 3.41
N ASP A 287 -9.91 8.96 3.68
CA ASP A 287 -9.76 9.80 4.88
C ASP A 287 -10.56 11.10 4.80
N CYS A 288 -10.57 11.75 3.62
CA CYS A 288 -11.10 13.09 3.50
C CYS A 288 -11.65 13.45 2.11
N ARG A 289 -12.52 14.47 2.07
CA ARG A 289 -13.02 15.13 0.87
C ARG A 289 -13.03 16.65 1.03
N ASN A 290 -13.11 17.38 -0.09
CA ASN A 290 -13.41 18.80 -0.07
C ASN A 290 -14.94 19.06 -0.02
N ARG A 291 -15.33 20.33 0.17
CA ARG A 291 -16.72 20.78 0.32
C ARG A 291 -17.35 21.26 -1.01
N SER A 292 -16.86 20.80 -2.17
CA SER A 292 -17.41 21.18 -3.49
C SER A 292 -18.61 20.33 -3.93
N GLU A 293 -19.39 20.83 -4.88
CA GLU A 293 -20.56 20.13 -5.47
C GLU A 293 -20.18 18.81 -6.13
N ASN A 294 -19.02 18.76 -6.80
CA ASN A 294 -18.38 17.55 -7.28
C ASN A 294 -17.16 17.29 -6.38
N PRO A 295 -17.32 16.58 -5.25
CA PRO A 295 -16.26 16.46 -4.26
C PRO A 295 -15.11 15.57 -4.75
N ILE A 296 -13.89 16.10 -4.69
CA ILE A 296 -12.68 15.28 -4.76
C ILE A 296 -12.42 14.65 -3.39
N VAL A 297 -11.79 13.48 -3.41
CA VAL A 297 -11.33 12.79 -2.20
C VAL A 297 -9.82 12.70 -2.18
N PHE A 298 -9.24 12.68 -0.98
CA PHE A 298 -7.79 12.66 -0.78
C PHE A 298 -7.43 11.97 0.54
N GLU A 299 -6.19 11.52 0.60
CA GLU A 299 -5.58 10.90 1.77
C GLU A 299 -5.05 11.97 2.74
N ILE A 300 -5.03 11.70 4.04
CA ILE A 300 -4.33 12.53 5.04
C ILE A 300 -3.10 11.76 5.53
N LYS A 301 -1.91 12.37 5.43
CA LYS A 301 -0.64 11.75 5.81
C LYS A 301 0.09 12.56 6.86
N ALA A 302 0.13 12.06 8.09
CA ALA A 302 1.06 12.55 9.10
C ALA A 302 2.50 12.15 8.71
N ARG A 303 3.41 13.12 8.66
CA ARG A 303 4.80 12.94 8.30
C ARG A 303 5.71 13.40 9.43
N GLY A 304 6.21 12.44 10.20
CA GLY A 304 7.28 12.68 11.17
C GLY A 304 8.51 13.28 10.47
N ALA A 305 9.15 14.26 11.11
CA ALA A 305 10.33 14.92 10.59
C ALA A 305 11.49 13.96 10.33
N CYS A 306 12.38 14.35 9.41
CA CYS A 306 13.60 13.65 9.00
C CYS A 306 14.34 12.92 10.14
N PRO A 307 14.84 13.58 11.20
CA PRO A 307 15.62 12.91 12.24
C PRO A 307 14.81 11.84 12.99
N ILE A 308 13.55 12.12 13.35
CA ILE A 308 12.62 11.17 14.01
C ILE A 308 12.41 9.89 13.17
N ARG A 309 12.50 9.98 11.84
CA ARG A 309 12.37 8.82 10.93
C ARG A 309 13.67 8.05 10.72
N TYR A 310 14.81 8.73 10.76
CA TYR A 310 16.11 8.09 10.54
C TYR A 310 16.70 7.49 11.81
N ASP A 311 16.38 8.05 12.98
CA ASP A 311 16.80 7.57 14.30
C ASP A 311 15.58 7.48 15.22
N TYR A 312 14.64 6.62 14.81
CA TYR A 312 13.41 6.39 15.56
C TYR A 312 13.62 5.81 16.98
N PRO A 313 14.57 4.90 17.25
CA PRO A 313 14.83 4.44 18.61
C PRO A 313 15.12 5.59 19.60
N ASN A 314 15.80 6.65 19.13
CA ASN A 314 16.11 7.85 19.90
C ASN A 314 15.22 9.05 19.52
N TYR A 315 14.00 8.83 19.01
CA TYR A 315 13.12 9.91 18.51
C TYR A 315 12.90 11.07 19.51
N ARG A 316 13.03 10.78 20.82
CA ARG A 316 12.86 11.74 21.92
C ARG A 316 13.91 12.85 21.91
N ASP A 317 15.08 12.59 21.36
CA ASP A 317 16.20 13.54 21.26
C ASP A 317 16.00 14.56 20.13
N TYR A 318 14.93 14.43 19.34
CA TYR A 318 14.61 15.26 18.18
C TYR A 318 13.22 15.92 18.26
N LEU A 319 12.59 15.95 19.43
CA LEU A 319 11.27 16.55 19.64
C LEU A 319 11.27 18.09 19.56
N ASP A 320 12.45 18.70 19.64
CA ASP A 320 12.70 20.13 19.45
C ASP A 320 13.06 20.49 17.99
N TYR A 321 13.19 19.51 17.10
CA TYR A 321 13.48 19.75 15.69
C TYR A 321 12.30 20.46 15.02
N GLU A 322 12.55 21.67 14.51
CA GLU A 322 11.59 22.46 13.75
C GLU A 322 11.85 22.39 12.24
N ILE A 323 10.77 22.41 11.44
CA ILE A 323 10.83 22.60 9.99
C ILE A 323 10.42 24.06 9.71
N ASN A 324 11.42 24.92 9.56
CA ASN A 324 11.25 26.39 9.53
C ASN A 324 11.75 27.06 8.23
N GLN A 325 12.28 26.27 7.28
CA GLN A 325 12.75 26.75 5.97
C GLN A 325 11.96 26.13 4.81
N TYR A 326 11.75 26.87 3.73
CA TYR A 326 11.17 26.30 2.51
C TYR A 326 12.13 25.37 1.77
N LYS A 327 13.42 25.74 1.74
CA LYS A 327 14.51 25.03 1.05
C LYS A 327 15.68 24.80 1.99
N GLY A 328 16.45 23.74 1.78
CA GLY A 328 17.56 23.37 2.68
C GLY A 328 17.82 21.87 2.73
N LEU A 329 19.04 21.45 3.09
CA LEU A 329 19.33 20.05 3.45
C LEU A 329 18.77 19.65 4.82
N PHE A 330 18.51 20.62 5.69
CA PHE A 330 18.07 20.47 7.08
C PHE A 330 16.94 21.46 7.39
N GLN A 331 16.08 21.13 8.34
CA GLN A 331 14.98 21.97 8.84
C GLN A 331 14.06 22.56 7.75
N SER A 332 13.95 21.87 6.61
CA SER A 332 13.26 22.39 5.43
C SER A 332 12.16 21.47 4.91
N PHE A 333 11.14 22.07 4.28
CA PHE A 333 10.10 21.33 3.56
C PHE A 333 10.67 20.62 2.31
N GLU A 334 11.65 21.22 1.62
CA GLU A 334 12.37 20.59 0.50
C GLU A 334 13.07 19.28 0.90
N ARG A 335 13.64 19.20 2.12
CA ARG A 335 14.24 17.98 2.68
C ARG A 335 13.18 16.91 2.94
N GLU A 336 12.04 17.28 3.51
CA GLU A 336 10.95 16.33 3.73
C GLU A 336 10.36 15.82 2.41
N TYR A 337 10.21 16.69 1.41
CA TYR A 337 9.72 16.36 0.06
C TYR A 337 10.70 15.44 -0.69
N TYR A 338 12.00 15.71 -0.62
CA TYR A 338 13.06 14.82 -1.11
C TYR A 338 12.96 13.41 -0.47
N ASP A 339 12.77 13.35 0.84
CA ASP A 339 12.57 12.10 1.58
C ASP A 339 11.21 11.43 1.28
N LEU A 340 10.17 12.20 0.87
CA LEU A 340 8.88 11.66 0.47
C LEU A 340 9.00 10.88 -0.86
N ILE A 341 9.70 11.47 -1.85
CA ILE A 341 9.99 10.81 -3.12
C ILE A 341 10.69 9.47 -2.90
N ARG A 342 11.72 9.44 -2.05
CA ARG A 342 12.50 8.23 -1.77
C ARG A 342 11.77 7.22 -0.90
N GLY A 343 11.00 7.70 0.09
CA GLY A 343 10.60 6.92 1.25
C GLY A 343 9.11 6.69 1.42
N ALA A 344 8.25 7.31 0.61
CA ALA A 344 6.79 7.23 0.75
C ALA A 344 6.03 7.12 -0.58
N PHE A 345 6.44 7.89 -1.59
CA PHE A 345 5.65 8.11 -2.80
C PHE A 345 5.28 6.84 -3.56
N LEU A 346 6.11 5.79 -3.62
CA LEU A 346 5.74 4.54 -4.32
C LEU A 346 4.46 3.90 -3.74
N LYS A 347 4.39 3.73 -2.42
CA LYS A 347 3.20 3.18 -1.74
C LYS A 347 2.02 4.14 -1.83
N TRP A 348 2.27 5.45 -1.70
CA TRP A 348 1.21 6.46 -1.84
C TRP A 348 0.64 6.49 -3.25
N ALA A 349 1.47 6.35 -4.29
CA ALA A 349 1.03 6.33 -5.68
C ALA A 349 0.06 5.17 -5.91
N ILE A 350 0.41 3.97 -5.45
CA ILE A 350 -0.46 2.79 -5.51
C ILE A 350 -1.76 3.02 -4.69
N GLN A 351 -1.64 3.62 -3.49
CA GLN A 351 -2.78 3.93 -2.62
C GLN A 351 -3.77 4.90 -3.28
N LEU A 352 -3.29 6.05 -3.74
CA LEU A 352 -4.09 7.08 -4.41
C LEU A 352 -4.75 6.55 -5.69
N LYS A 353 -4.08 5.67 -6.43
CA LYS A 353 -4.61 5.04 -7.66
C LYS A 353 -5.80 4.12 -7.35
N ILE A 354 -5.65 3.24 -6.36
CA ILE A 354 -6.71 2.31 -5.93
C ILE A 354 -7.88 3.07 -5.26
N GLY A 355 -7.57 4.09 -4.45
CA GLY A 355 -8.57 4.97 -3.82
C GLY A 355 -9.24 5.96 -4.77
N ARG A 356 -8.68 6.16 -5.97
CA ARG A 356 -9.15 7.14 -6.97
C ARG A 356 -9.16 8.56 -6.40
N MET A 357 -8.05 8.92 -5.75
CA MET A 357 -7.84 10.15 -4.97
C MET A 357 -7.09 11.23 -5.78
N ASP A 358 -7.42 12.51 -5.56
CA ASP A 358 -6.78 13.65 -6.26
C ASP A 358 -5.35 13.93 -5.75
N GLY A 359 -5.04 13.53 -4.52
CA GLY A 359 -3.73 13.77 -3.90
C GLY A 359 -3.67 13.34 -2.43
N ALA A 360 -2.59 13.73 -1.76
CA ALA A 360 -2.37 13.55 -0.34
C ALA A 360 -2.19 14.90 0.36
N PHE A 361 -2.92 15.11 1.45
CA PHE A 361 -2.74 16.22 2.38
C PHE A 361 -1.72 15.81 3.44
N VAL A 362 -0.51 16.36 3.35
CA VAL A 362 0.61 16.03 4.24
C VAL A 362 0.65 17.02 5.41
N ALA A 363 0.76 16.49 6.63
CA ALA A 363 0.99 17.27 7.84
C ALA A 363 2.35 16.91 8.44
N TYR A 364 3.31 17.82 8.35
CA TYR A 364 4.67 17.62 8.84
C TYR A 364 4.74 17.86 10.35
N HIS A 365 5.34 16.96 11.13
CA HIS A 365 5.38 17.09 12.59
C HIS A 365 6.67 16.58 13.25
N ASN A 366 6.97 17.12 14.44
CA ASN A 366 8.03 16.63 15.33
C ASN A 366 7.50 15.75 16.48
N LEU A 367 6.35 15.11 16.25
CA LEU A 367 5.54 14.32 17.21
C LEU A 367 4.85 15.13 18.32
N LEU A 368 5.39 16.28 18.74
CA LEU A 368 4.71 17.20 19.67
C LEU A 368 3.84 18.21 18.93
N GLU A 369 4.37 18.80 17.85
CA GLU A 369 3.74 19.88 17.12
C GLU A 369 3.78 19.67 15.60
N ILE A 370 2.69 20.06 14.94
CA ILE A 370 2.62 20.21 13.49
C ILE A 370 3.41 21.46 13.09
N GLN A 371 4.36 21.29 12.17
CA GLN A 371 5.29 22.31 11.67
C GLN A 371 4.75 23.01 10.41
N GLY A 372 3.92 22.31 9.63
CA GLY A 372 3.28 22.85 8.44
C GLY A 372 2.54 21.79 7.64
N PHE A 373 1.87 22.24 6.58
CA PHE A 373 1.03 21.43 5.72
C PHE A 373 1.41 21.58 4.26
N GLU A 374 1.13 20.56 3.45
CA GLU A 374 1.29 20.59 2.00
C GLU A 374 0.24 19.70 1.33
N TYR A 375 -0.36 20.16 0.22
CA TYR A 375 -1.21 19.31 -0.61
C TYR A 375 -0.47 18.87 -1.88
N ILE A 376 -0.19 17.58 -1.99
CA ILE A 376 0.58 17.00 -3.10
C ILE A 376 -0.37 16.22 -4.00
N LYS A 377 -0.54 16.69 -5.24
CA LYS A 377 -1.41 16.03 -6.23
C LYS A 377 -0.89 14.65 -6.63
N SER A 378 -1.82 13.75 -6.92
CA SER A 378 -1.53 12.39 -7.37
C SER A 378 -0.73 12.38 -8.67
N SER A 379 -0.99 13.30 -9.60
CA SER A 379 -0.21 13.46 -10.85
C SER A 379 1.28 13.78 -10.63
N GLU A 380 1.61 14.61 -9.64
CA GLU A 380 3.01 14.85 -9.26
C GLU A 380 3.62 13.58 -8.65
N ILE A 381 2.91 12.91 -7.74
CA ILE A 381 3.37 11.64 -7.15
C ILE A 381 3.59 10.57 -8.23
N TYR A 382 2.69 10.46 -9.22
CA TYR A 382 2.81 9.53 -10.34
C TYR A 382 4.02 9.86 -11.22
N LYS A 383 4.21 11.14 -11.58
CA LYS A 383 5.39 11.58 -12.32
C LYS A 383 6.69 11.26 -11.56
N ARG A 384 6.72 11.47 -10.24
CA ARG A 384 7.90 11.18 -9.40
C ARG A 384 8.24 9.70 -9.32
N VAL A 385 7.24 8.82 -9.33
CA VAL A 385 7.40 7.37 -9.12
C VAL A 385 7.50 6.58 -10.43
N PHE A 386 6.71 6.94 -11.44
CA PHE A 386 6.54 6.22 -12.70
C PHE A 386 6.97 7.04 -13.93
N GLY A 387 7.26 8.33 -13.80
CA GLY A 387 7.55 9.23 -14.93
C GLY A 387 6.31 9.67 -15.72
N THR A 388 5.37 8.75 -15.98
CA THR A 388 4.11 9.00 -16.72
C THR A 388 2.89 8.45 -15.97
N GLU A 389 1.71 9.04 -16.23
CA GLU A 389 0.46 8.49 -15.71
C GLU A 389 0.12 7.15 -16.38
N GLU A 390 0.43 6.99 -17.67
CA GLU A 390 0.25 5.72 -18.39
C GLU A 390 1.04 4.57 -17.76
N PHE A 391 2.30 4.80 -17.32
CA PHE A 391 3.05 3.76 -16.63
C PHE A 391 2.51 3.50 -15.21
N SER A 392 1.88 4.48 -14.56
CA SER A 392 1.16 4.28 -13.31
C SER A 392 -0.04 3.32 -13.47
N ASP A 393 -0.87 3.51 -14.50
CA ASP A 393 -1.99 2.60 -14.79
C ASP A 393 -1.51 1.20 -15.20
N LEU A 394 -0.53 1.12 -16.09
CA LEU A 394 0.06 -0.15 -16.51
C LEU A 394 0.65 -0.91 -15.31
N SER A 395 1.36 -0.23 -14.41
CA SER A 395 1.93 -0.86 -13.20
C SER A 395 0.87 -1.47 -12.29
N LEU A 396 -0.32 -0.89 -12.21
CA LEU A 396 -1.44 -1.43 -11.43
C LEU A 396 -2.10 -2.62 -12.15
N LEU A 397 -2.45 -2.47 -13.43
CA LEU A 397 -3.14 -3.51 -14.21
C LEU A 397 -2.27 -4.75 -14.44
N VAL A 398 -1.05 -4.55 -14.95
CA VAL A 398 -0.10 -5.63 -15.23
C VAL A 398 0.49 -6.18 -13.94
N GLY A 399 0.81 -5.31 -12.98
CA GLY A 399 1.33 -5.73 -11.68
C GLY A 399 0.34 -6.59 -10.90
N SER A 400 -0.97 -6.28 -10.98
CA SER A 400 -2.00 -7.12 -10.36
C SER A 400 -2.17 -8.47 -11.07
N ARG A 401 -2.16 -8.52 -12.41
CA ARG A 401 -2.17 -9.79 -13.16
C ARG A 401 -0.96 -10.67 -12.86
N ILE A 402 0.22 -10.08 -12.65
CA ILE A 402 1.40 -10.82 -12.20
C ILE A 402 1.19 -11.38 -10.79
N ALA A 403 0.65 -10.59 -9.86
CA ALA A 403 0.42 -11.01 -8.48
C ALA A 403 -0.59 -12.15 -8.38
N THR A 404 -1.74 -12.04 -9.04
CA THR A 404 -2.77 -13.09 -9.07
C THR A 404 -2.26 -14.36 -9.73
N LYS A 405 -1.56 -14.24 -10.87
CA LYS A 405 -0.98 -15.41 -11.55
C LYS A 405 0.10 -16.10 -10.70
N LEU A 406 0.92 -15.34 -9.99
CA LEU A 406 1.92 -15.85 -9.07
C LEU A 406 1.28 -16.60 -7.89
N PHE A 407 0.21 -16.06 -7.30
CA PHE A 407 -0.54 -16.74 -6.24
C PHE A 407 -1.20 -18.03 -6.76
N ASP A 408 -1.80 -18.01 -7.95
CA ASP A 408 -2.42 -19.18 -8.58
C ASP A 408 -1.42 -20.33 -8.80
N GLU A 409 -0.23 -20.03 -9.33
CA GLU A 409 0.83 -21.02 -9.56
C GLU A 409 1.39 -21.59 -8.24
N ILE A 410 1.54 -20.76 -7.19
CA ILE A 410 1.95 -21.21 -5.86
C ILE A 410 0.90 -22.12 -5.23
N ILE A 411 -0.39 -21.72 -5.27
CA ILE A 411 -1.50 -22.52 -4.75
C ILE A 411 -1.58 -23.88 -5.46
N ALA A 412 -1.30 -23.92 -6.77
CA ALA A 412 -1.30 -25.14 -7.56
C ALA A 412 -0.11 -26.09 -7.28
N ASP A 413 1.06 -25.56 -6.91
CA ASP A 413 2.24 -26.37 -6.52
C ASP A 413 2.11 -26.97 -5.09
N ILE A 414 1.27 -26.35 -4.25
CA ILE A 414 1.05 -26.79 -2.86
C ILE A 414 0.09 -27.98 -2.81
N ASN A 415 0.68 -29.17 -2.68
CA ASN A 415 0.00 -30.46 -2.64
C ASN A 415 -0.48 -30.88 -1.23
N GLU A 416 -0.72 -29.92 -0.32
CA GLU A 416 -1.16 -30.19 1.05
C GLU A 416 -2.12 -29.11 1.58
N ASP A 417 -3.03 -29.50 2.47
CA ASP A 417 -4.01 -28.56 3.05
C ASP A 417 -3.33 -27.45 3.86
N PHE A 418 -3.88 -26.24 3.73
CA PHE A 418 -3.47 -25.04 4.46
C PHE A 418 -4.68 -24.18 4.82
N GLU A 419 -4.59 -23.48 5.95
CA GLU A 419 -5.51 -22.39 6.29
C GLU A 419 -4.96 -21.05 5.79
N THR A 420 -3.63 -20.88 5.84
CA THR A 420 -2.92 -19.66 5.48
C THR A 420 -1.59 -19.98 4.81
N LEU A 421 -1.22 -19.20 3.79
CA LEU A 421 0.13 -19.14 3.28
C LEU A 421 0.75 -17.81 3.71
N LYS A 422 1.88 -17.84 4.40
CA LYS A 422 2.70 -16.66 4.62
C LYS A 422 3.65 -16.53 3.43
N ILE A 423 3.39 -15.54 2.59
CA ILE A 423 4.10 -15.29 1.32
C ILE A 423 5.08 -14.15 1.54
N GLY A 424 6.34 -14.53 1.78
CA GLY A 424 7.48 -13.63 1.76
C GLY A 424 8.01 -13.45 0.34
N LEU A 425 8.27 -12.22 -0.09
CA LEU A 425 8.79 -11.94 -1.43
C LEU A 425 9.71 -10.70 -1.50
N TYR A 426 10.69 -10.75 -2.40
CA TYR A 426 11.58 -9.63 -2.71
C TYR A 426 12.14 -9.71 -4.14
N SER A 427 12.50 -8.56 -4.71
CA SER A 427 13.00 -8.44 -6.07
C SER A 427 14.51 -8.29 -6.11
N GLN A 428 15.19 -9.26 -6.74
CA GLN A 428 16.65 -9.27 -6.82
C GLN A 428 17.13 -8.59 -8.11
N SER A 429 17.81 -7.45 -8.00
CA SER A 429 18.15 -6.63 -9.17
C SER A 429 19.19 -7.24 -10.11
N PHE A 430 20.10 -8.07 -9.58
CA PHE A 430 21.18 -8.68 -10.35
C PHE A 430 20.67 -9.80 -11.26
N THR A 431 19.73 -10.61 -10.77
CA THR A 431 19.14 -11.73 -11.50
C THR A 431 17.84 -11.38 -12.23
N LYS A 432 17.25 -10.21 -11.92
CA LYS A 432 15.93 -9.75 -12.39
C LYS A 432 14.81 -10.77 -12.10
N LYS A 433 14.85 -11.36 -10.90
CA LYS A 433 13.86 -12.33 -10.41
C LYS A 433 13.14 -11.81 -9.18
N LEU A 434 11.90 -12.24 -9.02
CA LEU A 434 11.23 -12.25 -7.72
C LEU A 434 11.63 -13.56 -7.00
N ILE A 435 12.15 -13.44 -5.80
CA ILE A 435 12.42 -14.58 -4.91
C ILE A 435 11.29 -14.66 -3.90
N LEU A 436 10.77 -15.86 -3.66
CA LEU A 436 9.68 -16.08 -2.71
C LEU A 436 10.00 -17.17 -1.69
N PHE A 437 9.49 -16.97 -0.48
CA PHE A 437 9.36 -17.96 0.57
C PHE A 437 7.86 -18.12 0.89
N VAL A 438 7.38 -19.36 0.92
CA VAL A 438 5.98 -19.67 1.21
C VAL A 438 5.94 -20.62 2.39
N GLU A 439 5.61 -20.07 3.56
CA GLU A 439 5.41 -20.85 4.78
C GLU A 439 3.95 -21.33 4.84
N ILE A 440 3.77 -22.65 4.92
CA ILE A 440 2.47 -23.32 4.87
C ILE A 440 1.94 -23.50 6.29
N ILE A 441 0.88 -22.76 6.65
CA ILE A 441 0.29 -22.75 7.98
C ILE A 441 -1.06 -23.48 7.95
N LYS A 442 -1.16 -24.54 8.78
CA LYS A 442 -2.35 -25.42 8.84
C LYS A 442 -3.37 -24.99 9.91
N ASP A 443 -2.93 -24.25 10.92
CA ASP A 443 -3.76 -23.75 12.02
C ASP A 443 -3.25 -22.37 12.45
N LYS A 444 -4.10 -21.34 12.41
CA LYS A 444 -3.75 -19.97 12.81
C LYS A 444 -3.37 -19.81 14.30
N SER A 445 -3.66 -20.79 15.16
CA SER A 445 -3.35 -20.71 16.60
C SER A 445 -1.85 -20.66 16.94
N ASP A 446 -0.98 -20.97 15.97
CA ASP A 446 0.48 -20.81 16.08
C ASP A 446 0.95 -19.33 16.09
N PHE A 447 0.11 -18.36 15.69
CA PHE A 447 0.47 -16.94 15.73
C PHE A 447 0.29 -16.31 17.11
N GLN A 448 1.33 -16.42 17.95
CA GLN A 448 1.44 -15.67 19.22
C GLN A 448 2.41 -14.49 19.05
N LYS A 449 2.02 -13.31 19.56
CA LYS A 449 2.93 -12.16 19.66
C LYS A 449 3.98 -12.41 20.75
N VAL A 450 5.20 -11.97 20.48
CA VAL A 450 6.38 -12.17 21.32
C VAL A 450 6.97 -10.81 21.70
N PHE A 451 7.32 -10.65 22.98
CA PHE A 451 7.95 -9.42 23.47
C PHE A 451 9.48 -9.49 23.30
N LYS A 452 10.10 -8.39 22.87
CA LYS A 452 11.58 -8.29 22.79
C LYS A 452 12.22 -8.50 24.18
N GLN A 453 13.37 -9.17 24.20
CA GLN A 453 14.21 -9.36 25.39
C GLN A 453 15.69 -9.14 24.99
N GLU A 454 16.63 -9.03 25.95
CA GLU A 454 18.04 -8.76 25.65
C GLU A 454 18.66 -9.73 24.60
N ASN A 455 18.25 -11.00 24.67
CA ASN A 455 18.69 -12.06 23.77
C ASN A 455 17.62 -12.46 22.74
N LEU A 456 16.61 -11.63 22.51
CA LEU A 456 15.48 -11.95 21.62
C LEU A 456 14.94 -10.68 20.99
N LYS A 457 15.61 -10.21 19.93
CA LYS A 457 15.36 -8.90 19.31
C LYS A 457 14.58 -8.96 18.00
N ASP A 458 14.62 -10.10 17.32
CA ASP A 458 14.03 -10.32 16.00
C ASP A 458 13.65 -11.80 15.76
N GLU A 459 13.05 -12.07 14.60
CA GLU A 459 12.63 -13.41 14.17
C GLU A 459 13.78 -14.43 14.14
N TYR A 460 15.00 -14.01 13.78
CA TYR A 460 16.18 -14.89 13.72
C TYR A 460 16.52 -15.41 15.13
N ASP A 461 16.59 -14.51 16.12
CA ASP A 461 16.80 -14.87 17.53
C ASP A 461 15.70 -15.82 18.06
N TYR A 462 14.45 -15.56 17.67
CA TYR A 462 13.31 -16.35 18.12
C TYR A 462 13.34 -17.77 17.57
N TYR A 463 13.44 -17.94 16.25
CA TYR A 463 13.36 -19.25 15.60
C TYR A 463 14.63 -20.10 15.79
N THR A 464 15.78 -19.46 16.08
CA THR A 464 16.99 -20.17 16.54
C THR A 464 16.76 -20.90 17.88
N LYS A 465 15.81 -20.42 18.70
CA LYS A 465 15.45 -21.00 20.01
C LYS A 465 14.16 -21.82 19.98
N HIS A 466 13.25 -21.49 19.07
CA HIS A 466 11.95 -22.13 18.90
C HIS A 466 11.87 -22.68 17.46
N PRO A 467 12.15 -23.98 17.24
CA PRO A 467 12.20 -24.56 15.91
C PRO A 467 10.94 -24.27 15.09
N LEU A 468 11.14 -23.79 13.85
CA LEU A 468 10.05 -23.52 12.93
C LEU A 468 9.28 -24.82 12.64
N LYS A 469 8.01 -24.87 13.07
CA LYS A 469 7.13 -26.04 12.86
C LYS A 469 6.67 -26.18 11.41
N ASN A 470 6.45 -25.03 10.76
CA ASN A 470 5.83 -24.96 9.44
C ASN A 470 6.84 -25.27 8.35
N LYS A 471 6.35 -25.90 7.29
CA LYS A 471 7.12 -26.17 6.08
C LYS A 471 7.22 -24.89 5.26
N VAL A 472 8.42 -24.59 4.76
CA VAL A 472 8.70 -23.39 3.96
C VAL A 472 9.22 -23.82 2.61
N LEU A 473 8.52 -23.44 1.54
CA LEU A 473 8.94 -23.66 0.17
C LEU A 473 9.58 -22.40 -0.39
N LYS A 474 10.68 -22.55 -1.14
CA LYS A 474 11.34 -21.43 -1.84
C LYS A 474 11.05 -21.49 -3.33
N TYR A 475 10.77 -20.34 -3.93
CA TYR A 475 10.53 -20.21 -5.37
C TYR A 475 11.38 -19.09 -5.99
N GLU A 476 11.69 -19.27 -7.28
CA GLU A 476 12.11 -18.19 -8.16
C GLU A 476 11.01 -17.93 -9.19
N PHE A 477 10.56 -16.69 -9.31
CA PHE A 477 9.70 -16.25 -10.39
C PHE A 477 10.48 -15.29 -11.29
N LEU A 478 10.86 -15.80 -12.45
CA LEU A 478 11.54 -15.02 -13.50
C LEU A 478 10.48 -14.23 -14.28
N LEU A 479 10.70 -12.93 -14.43
CA LEU A 479 9.88 -12.03 -15.23
C LEU A 479 10.76 -11.42 -16.34
N LYS A 480 10.33 -11.57 -17.60
CA LYS A 480 10.96 -11.00 -18.80
C LYS A 480 9.92 -10.15 -19.52
N PRO A 481 9.88 -8.84 -19.26
CA PRO A 481 8.96 -7.94 -19.93
C PRO A 481 9.55 -7.46 -21.27
N GLU A 482 8.68 -7.23 -22.25
CA GLU A 482 9.01 -6.90 -23.64
C GLU A 482 8.18 -5.70 -24.11
N ILE A 483 8.83 -4.68 -24.66
CA ILE A 483 8.23 -3.43 -25.14
C ILE A 483 8.45 -3.40 -26.65
N ASN A 484 7.37 -3.28 -27.43
CA ASN A 484 7.42 -3.23 -28.89
C ASN A 484 8.20 -4.43 -29.48
N GLY A 485 8.07 -5.61 -28.86
CA GLY A 485 8.77 -6.85 -29.26
C GLY A 485 10.22 -6.98 -28.78
N VAL A 486 10.76 -6.03 -28.02
CA VAL A 486 12.14 -6.04 -27.51
C VAL A 486 12.15 -6.33 -26.01
N GLU A 487 12.86 -7.37 -25.57
CA GLU A 487 13.10 -7.62 -24.14
C GLU A 487 14.00 -6.54 -23.54
N TYR A 488 13.62 -5.99 -22.39
CA TYR A 488 14.38 -4.94 -21.70
C TYR A 488 14.72 -5.31 -20.26
N CYS A 489 16.01 -5.14 -19.94
CA CYS A 489 16.58 -5.42 -18.62
C CYS A 489 17.02 -4.15 -17.87
N TYR A 490 16.75 -2.97 -18.45
CA TYR A 490 17.25 -1.66 -18.04
C TYR A 490 16.10 -0.71 -17.63
N PRO A 491 16.38 0.32 -16.80
CA PRO A 491 15.42 1.37 -16.47
C PRO A 491 14.69 1.93 -17.71
N THR A 492 13.37 1.77 -17.75
CA THR A 492 12.52 2.25 -18.86
C THR A 492 11.24 2.85 -18.31
N ILE A 493 10.77 3.93 -18.96
CA ILE A 493 9.49 4.58 -18.68
C ILE A 493 8.58 4.29 -19.86
N PHE A 494 7.45 3.63 -19.60
CA PHE A 494 6.48 3.30 -20.63
C PHE A 494 5.77 4.55 -21.15
N ARG A 495 5.55 4.56 -22.46
CA ARG A 495 4.85 5.60 -23.19
C ARG A 495 3.52 5.07 -23.71
N LYS A 496 2.62 5.99 -24.02
CA LYS A 496 1.22 5.74 -24.43
C LYS A 496 1.02 4.76 -25.60
N ASN A 497 2.04 4.54 -26.44
CA ASN A 497 1.99 3.69 -27.62
C ASN A 497 2.89 2.44 -27.50
N ASP A 498 3.49 2.17 -26.34
CA ASP A 498 4.35 1.01 -26.15
C ASP A 498 3.51 -0.27 -25.98
N LEU A 499 3.79 -1.28 -26.79
CA LEU A 499 3.14 -2.59 -26.73
C LEU A 499 3.85 -3.44 -25.68
N ILE A 500 3.16 -3.85 -24.61
CA ILE A 500 3.74 -4.72 -23.59
C ILE A 500 3.39 -6.20 -23.84
N SER A 501 4.40 -7.06 -23.89
CA SER A 501 4.25 -8.49 -23.60
C SER A 501 5.07 -8.89 -22.38
N ILE A 502 4.63 -9.93 -21.68
CA ILE A 502 5.36 -10.47 -20.54
C ILE A 502 5.54 -11.96 -20.73
N LYS A 503 6.79 -12.40 -20.56
CA LYS A 503 7.17 -13.79 -20.42
C LYS A 503 7.54 -14.05 -18.96
N TYR A 504 7.12 -15.18 -18.42
CA TYR A 504 7.44 -15.55 -17.04
C TYR A 504 7.77 -17.03 -16.91
N LYS A 505 8.35 -17.39 -15.76
CA LYS A 505 8.50 -18.78 -15.33
C LYS A 505 8.62 -18.85 -13.81
N LEU A 506 7.70 -19.59 -13.16
CA LEU A 506 7.89 -20.04 -11.79
C LEU A 506 8.81 -21.26 -11.77
N ARG A 507 9.70 -21.33 -10.77
CA ARG A 507 10.55 -22.48 -10.47
C ARG A 507 10.49 -22.73 -8.96
N SER A 508 9.83 -23.81 -8.56
CA SER A 508 9.96 -24.36 -7.21
C SER A 508 11.40 -24.83 -6.98
N LEU A 509 12.02 -24.39 -5.89
CA LEU A 509 13.34 -24.84 -5.42
C LEU A 509 13.22 -25.94 -4.36
N GLY A 510 12.00 -26.28 -3.94
CA GLY A 510 11.73 -27.20 -2.83
C GLY A 510 11.77 -26.49 -1.48
N GLN A 511 12.17 -27.23 -0.44
CA GLN A 511 12.29 -26.71 0.92
C GLN A 511 13.32 -25.57 0.99
N ALA A 512 12.95 -24.46 1.62
CA ALA A 512 13.86 -23.36 1.92
C ALA A 512 14.93 -23.78 2.93
N ASP A 513 16.16 -23.30 2.75
CA ASP A 513 17.17 -23.39 3.80
C ASP A 513 16.77 -22.51 5.01
N PHE A 514 17.10 -22.97 6.21
CA PHE A 514 16.71 -22.26 7.43
C PHE A 514 17.40 -20.90 7.55
N GLY A 515 18.72 -20.81 7.30
CA GLY A 515 19.46 -19.55 7.41
C GLY A 515 19.00 -18.54 6.36
N ASP A 516 18.80 -18.99 5.13
CA ASP A 516 18.26 -18.20 4.02
C ASP A 516 16.85 -17.63 4.32
N TYR A 517 15.94 -18.44 4.90
CA TYR A 517 14.63 -17.93 5.33
C TYR A 517 14.72 -17.00 6.54
N MET A 518 15.56 -17.30 7.54
CA MET A 518 15.73 -16.42 8.71
C MET A 518 16.35 -15.07 8.35
N ASN A 519 17.31 -15.03 7.42
CA ASN A 519 17.85 -13.77 6.88
C ASN A 519 16.77 -12.95 6.16
N PHE A 520 15.91 -13.62 5.38
CA PHE A 520 14.74 -12.96 4.76
C PHE A 520 13.80 -12.37 5.82
N LEU A 521 13.49 -13.10 6.90
CA LEU A 521 12.61 -12.60 7.96
C LEU A 521 13.25 -11.41 8.70
N HIS A 522 14.54 -11.50 9.03
CA HIS A 522 15.32 -10.42 9.63
C HIS A 522 15.19 -9.13 8.81
N ASP A 523 15.49 -9.17 7.50
CA ASP A 523 15.38 -8.01 6.61
C ASP A 523 13.93 -7.57 6.33
N CYS A 524 12.95 -8.47 6.49
CA CYS A 524 11.53 -8.17 6.35
C CYS A 524 10.98 -7.37 7.53
N TYR A 525 11.38 -7.65 8.78
CA TYR A 525 10.79 -7.02 9.97
C TYR A 525 11.73 -6.09 10.75
N LYS A 526 13.05 -6.22 10.66
CA LYS A 526 13.97 -5.31 11.36
C LYS A 526 13.88 -3.91 10.75
N HIS A 527 13.53 -2.93 11.57
CA HIS A 527 13.40 -1.52 11.17
C HIS A 527 14.58 -0.65 11.63
N GLU A 528 15.43 -1.18 12.52
CA GLU A 528 16.47 -0.43 13.23
C GLU A 528 17.74 -0.12 12.40
N GLU A 529 17.97 -0.77 11.24
CA GLU A 529 19.23 -0.64 10.49
C GLU A 529 19.09 -0.11 9.04
N ILE A 530 19.99 0.80 8.68
CA ILE A 530 20.17 1.35 7.32
C ILE A 530 20.93 0.34 6.41
N ASN A 531 21.16 -0.89 6.87
CA ASN A 531 21.90 -1.92 6.14
C ASN A 531 21.02 -3.17 5.99
N ILE A 532 20.34 -3.28 4.85
CA ILE A 532 19.83 -4.56 4.33
C ILE A 532 20.89 -5.11 3.36
N GLU A 533 21.05 -6.43 3.25
CA GLU A 533 22.07 -7.01 2.37
C GLU A 533 22.00 -6.45 0.93
N ILE A 534 23.15 -6.41 0.26
CA ILE A 534 23.31 -5.94 -1.13
C ILE A 534 22.40 -6.71 -2.10
N ASN A 535 22.05 -7.96 -1.77
CA ASN A 535 21.16 -8.83 -2.54
C ASN A 535 19.75 -8.25 -2.74
N TYR A 536 19.20 -7.59 -1.70
CA TYR A 536 17.89 -6.94 -1.74
C TYR A 536 18.00 -5.47 -2.14
N SER A 537 19.14 -4.83 -1.84
CA SER A 537 19.34 -3.40 -2.03
C SER A 537 19.99 -3.06 -3.37
N GLY A 538 19.34 -3.48 -4.47
CA GLY A 538 19.86 -3.51 -5.84
C GLY A 538 20.57 -2.27 -6.41
N ALA A 539 21.21 -2.44 -7.57
CA ALA A 539 21.91 -1.37 -8.29
C ALA A 539 20.95 -0.47 -9.08
N TRP A 540 20.45 0.59 -8.43
CA TRP A 540 19.56 1.58 -9.04
C TRP A 540 20.35 2.46 -10.01
N GLN A 541 20.14 2.24 -11.31
CA GLN A 541 20.71 3.07 -12.35
C GLN A 541 19.92 4.38 -12.47
N LYS A 542 20.65 5.48 -12.58
CA LYS A 542 20.10 6.80 -12.86
C LYS A 542 19.37 6.74 -14.22
N SER A 543 18.15 7.28 -14.32
CA SER A 543 17.59 7.61 -15.63
C SER A 543 18.52 8.64 -16.30
N MET A 544 18.89 8.38 -17.57
CA MET A 544 19.67 9.35 -18.35
C MET A 544 18.84 10.59 -18.66
#